data_AF-A0A091G6K7-F1
#
_entry.id   AF-A0A091G6K7-F1
#
_cell.length_a   1.000
_cell.length_b   1.000
_cell.length_c   1.000
_cell.angle_alpha   90.00
_cell.angle_beta   90.00
_cell.angle_gamma   90.00
#
_symmetry.space_group_name_H-M   'P 1'
#
loop_
_entity.id
_entity.type
_entity.pdbx_description
1 polymer ?
#
loop_
_entity_poly.entity_id
_entity_poly.type
_entity_poly.pdbx_seq_one_letter_code
_entity_poly.pdbx_strand_id
1 'polypeptide(L)'
;EVFGYVAYNDISKCIAYEALPARFGPPLPAEGLTEYLMRVIPPNSCHAIENPPAPRKTSKTYIAVIERRNCSFAEKVLHAQSAGYKTIIVYNVDPEKLLTMMAGGKETKQLIKIPSLFAGQLISLHLERTSQGKKKVLRVLPAKHYLDLSQDNGKMLKAVSIVQDFRAIFHIVYTIMATISIMIGMSLYKRACKINLHVYKQGDKYETCVICLAEYQEGECLKILSCSHVYHSTCVDTWFYTQSGKKMCPICKQVV
;
A
#
# COMPACT_ATOMS: atom_id res chain seq x y z
N GLU A 1 -9.66 -31.91 5.55
CA GLU A 1 -9.66 -30.69 4.72
C GLU A 1 -9.60 -29.49 5.65
N VAL A 2 -8.69 -28.54 5.40
CA VAL A 2 -8.57 -27.29 6.16
C VAL A 2 -9.67 -26.36 5.67
N PHE A 3 -10.50 -25.82 6.54
CA PHE A 3 -11.54 -24.85 6.15
C PHE A 3 -10.99 -23.44 6.39
N GLY A 4 -10.88 -22.63 5.34
CA GLY A 4 -10.58 -21.20 5.49
C GLY A 4 -11.87 -20.45 5.79
N TYR A 5 -11.89 -19.57 6.80
CA TYR A 5 -13.03 -18.68 7.02
C TYR A 5 -12.66 -17.22 6.72
N VAL A 6 -13.64 -16.47 6.25
CA VAL A 6 -13.49 -15.06 5.85
C VAL A 6 -14.23 -14.19 6.86
N ALA A 7 -13.50 -13.40 7.63
CA ALA A 7 -14.09 -12.37 8.46
C ALA A 7 -14.29 -11.11 7.64
N TYR A 8 -15.53 -10.62 7.56
CA TYR A 8 -15.85 -9.32 6.99
C TYR A 8 -15.97 -8.30 8.12
N ASN A 9 -15.18 -7.23 8.03
CA ASN A 9 -15.43 -6.02 8.81
C ASN A 9 -16.28 -5.04 7.99
N ASP A 10 -17.03 -4.16 8.66
CA ASP A 10 -17.88 -3.09 8.09
C ASP A 10 -17.14 -2.12 7.13
N ILE A 11 -15.81 -2.25 6.99
CA ILE A 11 -14.93 -1.45 6.11
C ILE A 11 -14.55 -2.23 4.83
N SER A 12 -15.26 -3.33 4.49
CA SER A 12 -14.97 -4.17 3.31
C SER A 12 -13.57 -4.82 3.29
N LYS A 13 -12.85 -4.83 4.42
CA LYS A 13 -11.56 -5.51 4.54
C LYS A 13 -11.78 -6.98 4.85
N CYS A 14 -11.54 -7.82 3.86
CA CYS A 14 -11.55 -9.28 3.96
C CYS A 14 -10.27 -9.74 4.67
N ILE A 15 -10.40 -10.38 5.82
CA ILE A 15 -9.28 -11.07 6.48
C ILE A 15 -9.61 -12.56 6.47
N ALA A 16 -8.77 -13.34 5.80
CA ALA A 16 -8.86 -14.79 5.77
C ALA A 16 -8.09 -15.36 6.96
N TYR A 17 -8.71 -16.32 7.64
CA TYR A 17 -8.11 -17.07 8.72
C TYR A 17 -8.26 -18.57 8.44
N GLU A 18 -7.28 -19.35 8.88
CA GLU A 18 -7.36 -20.79 8.80
C GLU A 18 -8.11 -21.37 10.00
N ALA A 19 -9.00 -22.33 9.74
CA ALA A 19 -9.62 -23.15 10.76
C ALA A 19 -9.63 -24.63 10.39
N LEU A 20 -9.70 -25.48 11.42
CA LEU A 20 -9.91 -26.90 11.26
C LEU A 20 -11.29 -27.28 11.81
N PRO A 21 -12.10 -28.04 11.05
CA PRO A 21 -13.34 -28.58 11.58
C PRO A 21 -13.02 -29.64 12.65
N ALA A 22 -13.87 -29.70 13.66
CA ALA A 22 -13.80 -30.77 14.65
C ALA A 22 -14.09 -32.14 14.02
N ARG A 23 -13.59 -33.20 14.65
CA ARG A 23 -13.87 -34.60 14.27
C ARG A 23 -15.10 -35.16 14.99
N PHE A 24 -16.04 -34.26 15.30
CA PHE A 24 -17.30 -34.54 15.98
C PHE A 24 -18.30 -33.44 15.62
N GLY A 25 -19.58 -33.69 15.89
CA GLY A 25 -20.67 -32.82 15.46
C GLY A 25 -20.95 -32.93 13.96
N PRO A 26 -22.01 -32.24 13.48
CA PRO A 26 -22.34 -32.20 12.07
C PRO A 26 -21.28 -31.43 11.26
N PRO A 27 -21.14 -31.74 9.96
CA PRO A 27 -20.32 -30.94 9.07
C PRO A 27 -20.90 -29.53 8.90
N LEU A 28 -20.04 -28.58 8.52
CA LEU A 28 -20.49 -27.27 8.08
C LEU A 28 -21.35 -27.39 6.81
N PRO A 29 -22.37 -26.52 6.63
CA PRO A 29 -23.12 -26.42 5.38
C PRO A 29 -22.23 -26.20 4.16
N ALA A 30 -22.60 -26.80 3.03
CA ALA A 30 -21.80 -26.77 1.81
C ALA A 30 -21.75 -25.38 1.15
N GLU A 31 -22.77 -24.57 1.42
CA GLU A 31 -22.93 -23.17 1.01
C GLU A 31 -22.17 -22.18 1.92
N GLY A 32 -21.64 -22.67 3.05
CA GLY A 32 -21.04 -21.84 4.09
C GLY A 32 -22.06 -21.21 5.04
N LEU A 33 -21.56 -20.50 6.06
CA LEU A 33 -22.36 -19.88 7.11
C LEU A 33 -22.03 -18.40 7.20
N THR A 34 -23.04 -17.55 7.38
CA THR A 34 -22.85 -16.11 7.63
C THR A 34 -23.53 -15.73 8.94
N GLU A 35 -22.73 -15.53 10.00
CA GLU A 35 -23.23 -15.36 11.37
C GLU A 35 -22.40 -14.32 12.13
N TYR A 36 -22.88 -13.83 13.27
CA TYR A 36 -22.18 -12.82 14.06
C TYR A 36 -21.21 -13.44 15.06
N LEU A 37 -19.98 -12.93 15.13
CA LEU A 37 -19.04 -13.40 16.16
C LEU A 37 -19.37 -12.80 17.51
N MET A 38 -19.45 -13.68 18.51
CA MET A 38 -19.67 -13.29 19.89
C MET A 38 -18.65 -13.99 20.79
N ARG A 39 -17.86 -13.19 21.52
CA ARG A 39 -17.04 -13.71 22.61
C ARG A 39 -17.99 -14.11 23.75
N VAL A 40 -17.86 -15.34 24.23
CA VAL A 40 -18.71 -15.83 25.32
C VAL A 40 -18.18 -15.41 26.68
N ILE A 41 -19.05 -15.41 27.68
CA ILE A 41 -18.71 -15.16 29.08
C ILE A 41 -19.23 -16.34 29.91
N PRO A 42 -18.37 -17.04 30.70
CA PRO A 42 -16.91 -16.90 30.76
C PRO A 42 -16.20 -17.37 29.47
N PRO A 43 -15.02 -16.83 29.11
CA PRO A 43 -14.37 -17.06 27.82
C PRO A 43 -13.92 -18.50 27.61
N ASN A 44 -13.67 -19.26 28.68
CA ASN A 44 -13.25 -20.66 28.58
C ASN A 44 -14.42 -21.64 28.40
N SER A 45 -15.68 -21.22 28.63
CA SER A 45 -16.87 -22.08 28.55
C SER A 45 -16.76 -23.41 29.32
N CYS A 46 -16.00 -23.43 30.43
CA CYS A 46 -15.93 -24.62 31.30
C CYS A 46 -17.08 -24.68 32.31
N HIS A 47 -17.91 -23.65 32.33
CA HIS A 47 -19.17 -23.59 33.06
C HIS A 47 -20.26 -23.09 32.11
N ALA A 48 -21.50 -23.04 32.61
CA ALA A 48 -22.60 -22.41 31.88
C ALA A 48 -22.21 -20.99 31.43
N ILE A 49 -22.53 -20.68 30.18
CA ILE A 49 -22.22 -19.39 29.55
C ILE A 49 -23.50 -18.58 29.32
N GLU A 50 -23.34 -17.28 29.12
CA GLU A 50 -24.44 -16.40 28.74
C GLU A 50 -25.07 -16.79 27.38
N ASN A 51 -26.39 -16.72 27.34
CA ASN A 51 -27.17 -16.95 26.12
C ASN A 51 -26.89 -15.88 25.07
N PRO A 52 -27.00 -16.20 23.76
CA PRO A 52 -26.89 -15.20 22.71
C PRO A 52 -27.99 -14.13 22.86
N PRO A 53 -27.75 -12.88 22.43
CA PRO A 53 -28.72 -11.81 22.51
C PRO A 53 -30.05 -12.20 21.83
N ALA A 54 -31.16 -11.96 22.54
CA ALA A 54 -32.48 -12.29 22.02
C ALA A 54 -32.72 -11.61 20.66
N PRO A 55 -33.27 -12.33 19.66
CA PRO A 55 -33.47 -11.80 18.31
C PRO A 55 -34.57 -10.72 18.34
N ARG A 56 -34.17 -9.46 18.53
CA ARG A 56 -35.06 -8.32 18.36
C ARG A 56 -35.28 -8.12 16.85
N LYS A 57 -36.42 -8.60 16.33
CA LYS A 57 -36.94 -8.43 14.94
C LYS A 57 -36.18 -9.07 13.78
N THR A 58 -34.92 -9.50 13.95
CA THR A 58 -34.12 -10.14 12.87
C THR A 58 -33.59 -11.51 13.32
N SER A 59 -33.70 -12.53 12.47
CA SER A 59 -33.19 -13.90 12.66
C SER A 59 -31.65 -13.97 12.66
N LYS A 60 -30.99 -13.19 13.51
CA LYS A 60 -29.52 -13.20 13.64
C LYS A 60 -29.09 -14.44 14.38
N THR A 61 -28.12 -15.14 13.81
CA THR A 61 -27.41 -16.24 14.47
C THR A 61 -26.02 -15.79 14.89
N TYR A 62 -25.54 -16.36 15.99
CA TYR A 62 -24.29 -15.99 16.63
C TYR A 62 -23.38 -17.21 16.73
N ILE A 63 -22.11 -17.00 16.39
CA ILE A 63 -21.03 -17.96 16.61
C ILE A 63 -20.39 -17.64 17.95
N ALA A 64 -20.44 -18.61 18.87
CA ALA A 64 -19.71 -18.51 20.13
C ALA A 64 -18.21 -18.70 19.89
N VAL A 65 -17.41 -17.72 20.33
CA VAL A 65 -15.94 -17.77 20.27
C VAL A 65 -15.39 -18.02 21.66
N ILE A 66 -14.69 -19.16 21.81
CA ILE A 66 -14.33 -19.77 23.10
C ILE A 66 -12.82 -20.01 23.17
N GLU A 67 -12.23 -19.75 24.31
CA GLU A 67 -10.84 -20.07 24.60
C GLU A 67 -10.63 -21.56 24.86
N ARG A 68 -9.54 -22.11 24.31
CA ARG A 68 -9.20 -23.54 24.45
C ARG A 68 -8.92 -24.01 25.89
N ARG A 69 -8.44 -23.17 26.80
CA ARG A 69 -7.82 -23.62 28.08
C ARG A 69 -8.82 -24.25 29.08
N ASN A 70 -8.30 -24.90 30.12
CA ASN A 70 -9.01 -25.37 31.33
C ASN A 70 -9.88 -26.64 31.23
N CYS A 71 -10.59 -26.90 30.13
CA CYS A 71 -11.49 -28.06 30.01
C CYS A 71 -11.47 -28.66 28.60
N SER A 72 -12.14 -29.81 28.43
CA SER A 72 -12.13 -30.55 27.16
C SER A 72 -12.87 -29.81 26.05
N PHE A 73 -12.54 -30.12 24.78
CA PHE A 73 -13.26 -29.54 23.63
C PHE A 73 -14.75 -29.86 23.65
N ALA A 74 -15.10 -31.12 23.94
CA ALA A 74 -16.48 -31.58 23.97
C ALA A 74 -17.31 -30.81 25.00
N GLU A 75 -16.77 -30.64 26.21
CA GLU A 75 -17.43 -29.93 27.31
C GLU A 75 -17.74 -28.46 26.96
N LYS A 76 -16.78 -27.77 26.34
CA LYS A 76 -16.99 -26.39 25.82
C LYS A 76 -18.14 -26.33 24.83
N VAL A 77 -18.17 -27.28 23.89
CA VAL A 77 -19.21 -27.35 22.87
C VAL A 77 -20.58 -27.60 23.49
N LEU A 78 -20.64 -28.48 24.49
CA LEU A 78 -21.89 -28.83 25.15
C LEU A 78 -22.46 -27.65 25.94
N HIS A 79 -21.63 -26.88 26.65
CA HIS A 79 -22.09 -25.65 27.32
C HIS A 79 -22.61 -24.61 26.33
N ALA A 80 -21.91 -24.40 25.23
CA ALA A 80 -22.36 -23.47 24.19
C ALA A 80 -23.66 -23.93 23.49
N GLN A 81 -23.78 -25.23 23.21
CA GLN A 81 -24.99 -25.83 22.67
C GLN A 81 -26.17 -25.64 23.62
N SER A 82 -25.95 -25.83 24.91
CA SER A 82 -26.98 -25.70 25.95
C SER A 82 -27.43 -24.25 26.12
N ALA A 83 -26.54 -23.28 25.91
CA ALA A 83 -26.85 -21.86 25.89
C ALA A 83 -27.56 -21.40 24.60
N GLY A 84 -27.74 -22.28 23.62
CA GLY A 84 -28.49 -22.01 22.38
C GLY A 84 -27.66 -21.47 21.21
N TYR A 85 -26.32 -21.56 21.28
CA TYR A 85 -25.48 -21.26 20.11
C TYR A 85 -25.61 -22.38 19.08
N LYS A 86 -25.63 -21.99 17.79
CA LYS A 86 -25.77 -22.93 16.67
C LYS A 86 -24.44 -23.35 16.06
N THR A 87 -23.38 -22.59 16.31
CA THR A 87 -22.04 -22.80 15.76
C THR A 87 -21.03 -22.30 16.77
N ILE A 88 -19.87 -22.96 16.86
CA ILE A 88 -18.79 -22.52 17.73
C ILE A 88 -17.44 -22.44 17.02
N ILE A 89 -16.58 -21.56 17.53
CA ILE A 89 -15.16 -21.52 17.22
C ILE A 89 -14.37 -21.57 18.53
N VAL A 90 -13.55 -22.59 18.70
CA VAL A 90 -12.56 -22.66 19.75
C VAL A 90 -11.24 -22.13 19.21
N TYR A 91 -10.61 -21.19 19.90
CA TYR A 91 -9.32 -20.65 19.45
C TYR A 91 -8.19 -20.97 20.42
N ASN A 92 -6.98 -21.08 19.88
CA ASN A 92 -5.79 -21.24 20.70
C ASN A 92 -5.37 -19.88 21.26
N VAL A 93 -5.08 -19.79 22.57
CA VAL A 93 -4.63 -18.54 23.20
C VAL A 93 -3.16 -18.25 22.87
N ASP A 94 -2.32 -19.28 22.78
CA ASP A 94 -0.93 -19.25 22.32
C ASP A 94 -0.50 -20.70 21.98
N PRO A 95 0.31 -21.01 20.94
CA PRO A 95 0.65 -20.27 19.71
C PRO A 95 -0.43 -20.35 18.60
N GLU A 96 -0.23 -19.75 17.42
CA GLU A 96 -1.12 -19.84 16.23
C GLU A 96 -1.36 -21.26 15.66
N LYS A 97 -0.82 -22.29 16.31
CA LYS A 97 -0.92 -23.68 15.87
C LYS A 97 -2.37 -24.16 15.88
N LEU A 98 -2.83 -24.60 14.71
CA LEU A 98 -4.10 -25.29 14.56
C LEU A 98 -4.03 -26.69 15.14
N LEU A 99 -5.13 -27.11 15.77
CA LEU A 99 -5.26 -28.42 16.39
C LEU A 99 -6.53 -29.11 15.92
N THR A 100 -6.44 -30.44 15.83
CA THR A 100 -7.61 -31.26 15.53
C THR A 100 -8.41 -31.47 16.81
N MET A 101 -9.63 -30.94 16.84
CA MET A 101 -10.54 -31.16 17.97
C MET A 101 -11.12 -32.58 17.91
N MET A 102 -10.88 -33.34 18.97
CA MET A 102 -11.41 -34.68 19.19
C MET A 102 -12.27 -34.66 20.46
N ALA A 103 -13.42 -35.34 20.43
CA ALA A 103 -14.24 -35.58 21.61
C ALA A 103 -13.83 -36.91 22.26
N GLY A 104 -13.74 -36.93 23.59
CA GLY A 104 -13.34 -38.12 24.35
C GLY A 104 -14.52 -39.07 24.54
N GLY A 105 -14.39 -40.31 24.06
CA GLY A 105 -15.46 -41.32 24.13
C GLY A 105 -16.46 -41.24 22.96
N LYS A 106 -17.21 -42.32 22.73
CA LYS A 106 -18.25 -42.39 21.68
C LYS A 106 -19.54 -41.67 22.09
N GLU A 107 -19.89 -41.72 23.37
CA GLU A 107 -21.13 -41.13 23.91
C GLU A 107 -21.12 -39.61 23.79
N THR A 108 -20.03 -38.95 24.17
CA THR A 108 -19.89 -37.49 24.07
C THR A 108 -19.98 -36.99 22.63
N LYS A 109 -19.47 -37.76 21.66
CA LYS A 109 -19.58 -37.44 20.23
C LYS A 109 -21.03 -37.39 19.75
N GLN A 110 -21.90 -38.26 20.28
CA GLN A 110 -23.31 -38.32 19.88
C GLN A 110 -24.15 -37.19 20.47
N LEU A 111 -23.71 -36.60 21.58
CA LEU A 111 -24.39 -35.46 22.23
C LEU A 111 -24.16 -34.13 21.51
N ILE A 112 -23.06 -34.01 20.74
CA ILE A 112 -22.70 -32.78 20.04
C ILE A 112 -23.45 -32.70 18.71
N LYS A 113 -24.32 -31.69 18.59
CA LYS A 113 -25.24 -31.46 17.47
C LYS A 113 -24.96 -30.17 16.70
N ILE A 114 -23.93 -29.42 17.08
CA ILE A 114 -23.57 -28.15 16.44
C ILE A 114 -22.20 -28.23 15.75
N PRO A 115 -22.04 -27.61 14.57
CA PRO A 115 -20.75 -27.52 13.89
C PRO A 115 -19.73 -26.78 14.77
N SER A 116 -18.52 -27.34 14.83
CA SER A 116 -17.45 -26.87 15.68
C SER A 116 -16.15 -26.70 14.90
N LEU A 117 -15.49 -25.57 15.09
CA LEU A 117 -14.26 -25.20 14.40
C LEU A 117 -13.15 -24.86 15.39
N PHE A 118 -11.90 -25.10 14.99
CA PHE A 118 -10.71 -24.69 15.71
C PHE A 118 -9.97 -23.62 14.91
N ALA A 119 -9.58 -22.51 15.55
CA ALA A 119 -8.84 -21.42 14.93
C ALA A 119 -7.57 -21.04 15.71
N GLY A 120 -6.66 -20.32 15.05
CA GLY A 120 -5.51 -19.68 15.68
C GLY A 120 -5.88 -18.46 16.53
N GLN A 121 -4.89 -17.87 17.19
CA GLN A 121 -5.04 -16.74 18.12
C GLN A 121 -5.48 -15.45 17.40
N LEU A 122 -5.22 -15.30 16.10
CA LEU A 122 -5.58 -14.11 15.33
C LEU A 122 -7.06 -13.71 15.40
N ILE A 123 -7.98 -14.67 15.62
CA ILE A 123 -9.41 -14.38 15.77
C ILE A 123 -9.68 -13.53 17.01
N SER A 124 -8.91 -13.70 18.09
CA SER A 124 -9.05 -12.93 19.32
C SER A 124 -8.67 -11.47 19.12
N LEU A 125 -7.60 -11.19 18.36
CA LEU A 125 -7.18 -9.84 18.00
C LEU A 125 -8.24 -9.11 17.16
N HIS A 126 -8.91 -9.84 16.28
CA HIS A 126 -10.05 -9.31 15.52
C HIS A 126 -11.25 -9.01 16.42
N LEU A 127 -11.46 -9.82 17.45
CA LEU A 127 -12.49 -9.57 18.46
C LEU A 127 -12.16 -8.40 19.39
N GLU A 128 -10.89 -8.06 19.61
CA GLU A 128 -10.47 -6.98 20.51
C GLU A 128 -10.41 -5.62 19.81
N ARG A 129 -9.80 -5.55 18.61
CA ARG A 129 -9.58 -4.28 17.88
C ARG A 129 -10.86 -3.59 17.41
N THR A 130 -12.01 -4.20 17.58
CA THR A 130 -13.30 -3.71 17.02
C THR A 130 -14.35 -3.54 18.12
N SER A 131 -13.92 -3.19 19.34
CA SER A 131 -14.80 -3.02 20.53
C SER A 131 -15.67 -1.76 20.52
N GLN A 132 -15.58 -0.89 19.51
CA GLN A 132 -16.38 0.35 19.41
C GLN A 132 -17.71 0.18 18.64
N GLY A 133 -18.56 -0.78 19.05
CA GLY A 133 -19.99 -0.81 18.66
C GLY A 133 -20.33 -1.29 17.24
N LYS A 134 -19.37 -1.78 16.46
CA LYS A 134 -19.58 -2.28 15.09
C LYS A 134 -19.85 -3.79 15.07
N LYS A 135 -20.82 -4.22 14.25
CA LYS A 135 -21.27 -5.62 14.22
C LYS A 135 -20.25 -6.46 13.45
N LYS A 136 -19.86 -7.62 14.00
CA LYS A 136 -18.82 -8.48 13.38
C LYS A 136 -19.48 -9.65 12.68
N VAL A 137 -19.56 -9.59 11.36
CA VAL A 137 -20.11 -10.68 10.54
C VAL A 137 -18.97 -11.58 10.10
N LEU A 138 -19.07 -12.86 10.44
CA LEU A 138 -18.18 -13.89 9.93
C LEU A 138 -18.88 -14.67 8.83
N ARG A 139 -18.19 -14.85 7.71
CA ARG A 139 -18.59 -15.78 6.66
C ARG A 139 -17.63 -16.97 6.64
N VAL A 140 -18.09 -18.12 7.11
CA VAL A 140 -17.34 -19.38 7.04
C VAL A 140 -17.63 -20.02 5.68
N LEU A 141 -16.58 -20.29 4.90
CA LEU A 141 -16.71 -20.89 3.57
C LEU A 141 -15.95 -22.23 3.53
N PRO A 142 -16.46 -23.24 2.79
CA PRO A 142 -15.70 -24.44 2.52
C PRO A 142 -14.47 -24.15 1.66
N ALA A 143 -13.40 -24.92 1.85
CA ALA A 143 -12.12 -24.78 1.14
C ALA A 143 -12.25 -24.74 -0.39
N LYS A 144 -13.21 -25.47 -0.96
CA LYS A 144 -13.51 -25.46 -2.40
C LYS A 144 -13.89 -24.07 -2.95
N HIS A 145 -14.52 -23.22 -2.14
CA HIS A 145 -14.89 -21.85 -2.50
C HIS A 145 -13.81 -20.81 -2.16
N TYR A 146 -12.79 -21.20 -1.38
CA TYR A 146 -11.64 -20.35 -1.06
C TYR A 146 -10.77 -20.07 -2.29
N LEU A 147 -10.64 -21.06 -3.18
CA LEU A 147 -9.87 -20.90 -4.42
C LEU A 147 -10.46 -19.83 -5.33
N ASP A 148 -11.78 -19.70 -5.43
CA ASP A 148 -12.43 -18.62 -6.21
C ASP A 148 -12.16 -17.21 -5.66
N LEU A 149 -12.19 -17.04 -4.32
CA LEU A 149 -11.94 -15.74 -3.68
C LEU A 149 -10.46 -15.33 -3.72
N SER A 150 -9.54 -16.29 -3.60
CA SER A 150 -8.11 -16.04 -3.78
C SER A 150 -7.74 -15.78 -5.26
N GLN A 151 -8.50 -16.34 -6.21
CA GLN A 151 -8.32 -16.08 -7.63
C GLN A 151 -8.74 -14.66 -8.04
N ASP A 152 -9.65 -14.03 -7.29
CA ASP A 152 -9.98 -12.60 -7.45
C ASP A 152 -8.85 -11.68 -6.93
N ASN A 153 -8.22 -12.05 -5.81
CA ASN A 153 -6.98 -11.40 -5.34
C ASN A 153 -5.80 -11.64 -6.30
N GLY A 154 -5.74 -12.79 -6.97
CA GLY A 154 -4.76 -13.09 -8.02
C GLY A 154 -4.96 -12.27 -9.29
N LYS A 155 -6.21 -11.94 -9.65
CA LYS A 155 -6.52 -10.97 -10.72
C LYS A 155 -6.12 -9.55 -10.32
N MET A 156 -6.37 -9.15 -9.07
CA MET A 156 -5.92 -7.86 -8.53
C MET A 156 -4.38 -7.76 -8.45
N LEU A 157 -3.66 -8.82 -8.06
CA LEU A 157 -2.19 -8.84 -8.09
C LEU A 157 -1.62 -8.78 -9.51
N LYS A 158 -2.22 -9.49 -10.47
CA LYS A 158 -1.86 -9.38 -11.89
C LYS A 158 -2.15 -7.99 -12.43
N ALA A 159 -3.28 -7.38 -12.07
CA ALA A 159 -3.62 -6.02 -12.46
C ALA A 159 -2.65 -4.98 -11.86
N VAL A 160 -2.23 -5.15 -10.60
CA VAL A 160 -1.22 -4.28 -9.96
C VAL A 160 0.15 -4.46 -10.61
N SER A 161 0.57 -5.68 -10.96
CA SER A 161 1.80 -5.92 -11.73
C SER A 161 1.77 -5.23 -13.09
N ILE A 162 0.67 -5.38 -13.83
CA ILE A 162 0.47 -4.75 -15.15
C ILE A 162 0.53 -3.21 -15.03
N VAL A 163 -0.09 -2.62 -14.00
CA VAL A 163 -0.07 -1.16 -13.77
C VAL A 163 1.31 -0.66 -13.31
N GLN A 164 2.05 -1.46 -12.55
CA GLN A 164 3.44 -1.14 -12.17
C GLN A 164 4.38 -1.13 -13.39
N ASP A 165 4.20 -2.07 -14.33
CA ASP A 165 4.99 -2.15 -15.56
C ASP A 165 4.73 -0.93 -16.47
N PHE A 166 3.47 -0.52 -16.63
CA PHE A 166 3.16 0.71 -17.37
C PHE A 166 3.78 1.95 -16.72
N ARG A 167 3.76 2.05 -15.39
CA ARG A 167 4.39 3.17 -14.67
C ARG A 167 5.90 3.24 -14.93
N ALA A 168 6.59 2.09 -14.95
CA ALA A 168 8.01 2.02 -15.27
C ALA A 168 8.28 2.43 -16.73
N ILE A 169 7.45 1.97 -17.68
CA ILE A 169 7.55 2.34 -19.10
C ILE A 169 7.34 3.85 -19.28
N PHE A 170 6.31 4.43 -18.66
CA PHE A 170 6.07 5.88 -18.72
C PHE A 170 7.22 6.68 -18.12
N HIS A 171 7.82 6.23 -17.00
CA HIS A 171 9.00 6.87 -16.42
C HIS A 171 10.21 6.81 -17.36
N ILE A 172 10.48 5.66 -17.98
CA ILE A 172 11.60 5.49 -18.92
C ILE A 172 11.39 6.38 -20.16
N VAL A 173 10.18 6.43 -20.71
CA VAL A 173 9.88 7.32 -21.85
C VAL A 173 10.07 8.79 -21.46
N TYR A 174 9.59 9.19 -20.28
CA TYR A 174 9.75 10.56 -19.79
C TYR A 174 11.21 10.96 -19.61
N THR A 175 12.07 10.08 -19.06
CA THR A 175 13.50 10.38 -18.89
C THR A 175 14.23 10.47 -20.23
N ILE A 176 13.88 9.64 -21.21
CA ILE A 176 14.43 9.72 -22.57
C ILE A 176 14.00 11.03 -23.24
N MET A 177 12.73 11.41 -23.16
CA MET A 177 12.25 12.67 -23.74
C MET A 177 12.91 13.89 -23.08
N ALA A 178 13.04 13.89 -21.74
CA ALA A 178 13.70 14.97 -21.02
C ALA A 178 15.19 15.11 -21.38
N THR A 179 15.92 14.01 -21.54
CA THR A 179 17.33 14.04 -21.95
C THR A 179 17.50 14.54 -23.39
N ILE A 180 16.61 14.15 -24.30
CA ILE A 180 16.58 14.69 -25.67
C ILE A 180 16.32 16.20 -25.65
N SER A 181 15.35 16.68 -24.85
CA SER A 181 15.07 18.11 -24.71
C SER A 181 16.26 18.88 -24.15
N ILE A 182 16.99 18.33 -23.16
CA ILE A 182 18.21 18.93 -22.62
C ILE A 182 19.33 18.94 -23.68
N MET A 183 19.53 17.85 -24.42
CA MET A 183 20.55 17.77 -25.47
C MET A 183 20.27 18.78 -26.61
N ILE A 184 19.01 18.92 -27.01
CA ILE A 184 18.58 19.95 -27.98
C ILE A 184 18.79 21.35 -27.38
N GLY A 185 18.38 21.58 -26.12
CA GLY A 185 18.58 22.83 -25.41
C GLY A 185 20.05 23.24 -25.29
N MET A 186 20.93 22.31 -24.94
CA MET A 186 22.38 22.50 -24.87
C MET A 186 23.00 22.74 -26.25
N SER A 187 22.52 22.05 -27.29
CA SER A 187 22.96 22.26 -28.67
C SER A 187 22.53 23.63 -29.20
N LEU A 188 21.31 24.06 -28.90
CA LEU A 188 20.81 25.42 -29.20
C LEU A 188 21.54 26.47 -28.36
N TYR A 189 21.82 26.21 -27.09
CA TYR A 189 22.64 27.06 -26.22
C TYR A 189 24.07 27.22 -26.77
N LYS A 190 24.70 26.11 -27.21
CA LYS A 190 26.03 26.13 -27.82
C LYS A 190 26.04 26.84 -29.18
N ARG A 191 24.95 26.76 -29.95
CA ARG A 191 24.77 27.54 -31.19
C ARG A 191 24.50 29.02 -30.92
N ALA A 192 23.76 29.36 -29.87
CA ALA A 192 23.53 30.73 -29.44
C ALA A 192 24.81 31.40 -28.91
N CYS A 193 25.71 30.64 -28.26
CA CYS A 193 27.04 31.09 -27.85
C CYS A 193 28.07 31.19 -29.00
N LYS A 194 27.67 30.99 -30.27
CA LYS A 194 28.57 31.19 -31.42
C LYS A 194 28.67 32.67 -31.79
N ILE A 195 29.17 33.48 -30.85
CA ILE A 195 29.73 34.81 -31.10
C ILE A 195 31.20 34.74 -30.62
N ASN A 196 32.11 35.44 -31.30
CA ASN A 196 33.55 35.42 -31.02
C ASN A 196 33.85 35.81 -29.55
N LEU A 197 33.87 34.78 -28.70
CA LEU A 197 34.18 34.83 -27.29
C LEU A 197 35.67 34.50 -27.14
N HIS A 198 36.42 35.45 -26.61
CA HIS A 198 37.83 35.31 -26.26
C HIS A 198 37.94 35.24 -24.74
N VAL A 199 38.68 34.28 -24.21
CA VAL A 199 38.95 34.22 -22.77
C VAL A 199 40.23 35.00 -22.51
N TYR A 200 40.14 36.04 -21.67
CA TYR A 200 41.27 36.91 -21.37
C TYR A 200 42.43 36.13 -20.75
N LYS A 201 43.63 36.37 -21.28
CA LYS A 201 44.89 35.88 -20.71
C LYS A 201 45.79 37.06 -20.38
N GLN A 202 46.51 36.96 -19.27
CA GLN A 202 47.45 38.00 -18.84
C GLN A 202 48.51 38.23 -19.92
N GLY A 203 48.56 39.43 -20.50
CA GLY A 203 49.39 39.78 -21.66
C GLY A 203 48.63 40.02 -22.97
N ASP A 204 47.30 39.91 -22.99
CA ASP A 204 46.48 40.35 -24.11
C ASP A 204 46.55 41.88 -24.31
N LYS A 205 46.32 42.35 -25.54
CA LYS A 205 46.45 43.77 -25.93
C LYS A 205 45.42 44.72 -25.32
N TYR A 206 44.45 44.21 -24.57
CA TYR A 206 43.32 44.95 -24.05
C TYR A 206 43.31 44.81 -22.54
N GLU A 207 43.33 45.91 -21.79
CA GLU A 207 43.52 45.86 -20.33
C GLU A 207 42.24 46.19 -19.55
N THR A 208 41.30 46.93 -20.16
CA THR A 208 40.13 47.47 -19.46
C THR A 208 38.87 47.41 -20.31
N CYS A 209 37.73 47.13 -19.70
CA CYS A 209 36.43 47.24 -20.35
C CYS A 209 35.90 48.67 -20.28
N VAL A 210 35.57 49.27 -21.42
CA VAL A 210 35.06 50.66 -21.45
C VAL A 210 33.61 50.82 -20.97
N ILE A 211 32.87 49.73 -20.78
CA ILE A 211 31.47 49.78 -20.30
C ILE A 211 31.43 49.84 -18.77
N CYS A 212 32.16 48.95 -18.09
CA CYS A 212 32.20 48.90 -16.63
C CYS A 212 33.43 49.58 -16.02
N LEU A 213 34.39 50.01 -16.84
CA LEU A 213 35.66 50.64 -16.46
C LEU A 213 36.56 49.76 -15.57
N ALA A 214 36.30 48.44 -15.53
CA ALA A 214 37.10 47.47 -14.78
C ALA A 214 38.20 46.84 -15.64
N GLU A 215 39.34 46.56 -15.02
CA GLU A 215 40.44 45.79 -15.62
C GLU A 215 40.04 44.33 -15.85
N TYR A 216 40.50 43.74 -16.95
CA TYR A 216 40.22 42.34 -17.26
C TYR A 216 41.01 41.39 -16.36
N GLN A 217 40.33 40.35 -15.88
CA GLN A 217 40.91 39.31 -15.04
C GLN A 217 41.05 37.99 -15.80
N GLU A 218 42.06 37.19 -15.43
CA GLU A 218 42.33 35.91 -16.08
C GLU A 218 41.10 35.00 -16.03
N GLY A 219 40.73 34.43 -17.18
CA GLY A 219 39.56 33.57 -17.30
C GLY A 219 38.24 34.29 -17.58
N GLU A 220 38.23 35.63 -17.63
CA GLU A 220 37.03 36.39 -17.99
C GLU A 220 36.67 36.24 -19.48
N CYS A 221 35.38 36.13 -19.75
CA CYS A 221 34.84 36.00 -21.11
C CYS A 221 34.67 37.37 -21.76
N LEU A 222 35.51 37.65 -22.76
CA LEU A 222 35.47 38.85 -23.58
C LEU A 222 34.77 38.58 -24.90
N LYS A 223 34.09 39.60 -25.42
CA LYS A 223 33.37 39.55 -26.68
C LYS A 223 33.97 40.55 -27.65
N ILE A 224 34.43 40.05 -28.79
CA ILE A 224 35.03 40.86 -29.86
C ILE A 224 33.96 41.10 -30.92
N LEU A 225 33.61 42.37 -31.13
CA LEU A 225 32.65 42.76 -32.16
C LEU A 225 33.28 42.70 -33.56
N SER A 226 32.45 42.74 -34.62
CA SER A 226 32.94 42.75 -36.01
C SER A 226 33.83 43.96 -36.34
N CYS A 227 33.68 45.06 -35.60
CA CYS A 227 34.55 46.24 -35.63
C CYS A 227 35.85 46.10 -34.79
N SER A 228 36.18 44.89 -34.33
CA SER A 228 37.38 44.54 -33.54
C SER A 228 37.51 45.16 -32.14
N HIS A 229 36.48 45.84 -31.64
CA HIS A 229 36.45 46.32 -30.26
C HIS A 229 36.04 45.21 -29.28
N VAL A 230 36.64 45.23 -28.08
CA VAL A 230 36.56 44.17 -27.08
C VAL A 230 35.90 44.67 -25.79
N TYR A 231 35.01 43.86 -25.22
CA TYR A 231 34.25 44.16 -24.00
C TYR A 231 34.06 42.89 -23.18
N HIS A 232 33.72 42.97 -21.89
CA HIS A 232 33.13 41.83 -21.19
C HIS A 232 31.86 41.39 -21.91
N SER A 233 31.67 40.06 -22.08
CA SER A 233 30.50 39.53 -22.77
C SER A 233 29.19 40.00 -22.13
N THR A 234 29.13 40.02 -20.79
CA THR A 234 27.96 40.45 -20.02
C THR A 234 27.67 41.95 -20.20
N CYS A 235 28.71 42.79 -20.20
CA CYS A 235 28.57 44.24 -20.33
C CYS A 235 28.02 44.64 -21.70
N VAL A 236 28.57 44.08 -22.77
CA VAL A 236 28.12 44.43 -24.12
C VAL A 236 26.75 43.84 -24.45
N ASP A 237 26.41 42.66 -23.91
CA ASP A 237 25.08 42.08 -24.07
C ASP A 237 24.00 42.90 -23.33
N THR A 238 24.31 43.39 -22.13
CA THR A 238 23.42 44.30 -21.39
C THR A 238 23.24 45.62 -22.15
N TRP A 239 24.33 46.17 -22.69
CA TRP A 239 24.29 47.39 -23.51
C TRP A 239 23.42 47.25 -24.77
N PHE A 240 23.53 46.11 -25.47
CA PHE A 240 22.67 45.86 -26.63
C PHE A 240 21.21 45.65 -26.26
N TYR A 241 20.93 45.10 -25.08
CA TYR A 241 19.57 44.91 -24.61
C TYR A 241 18.90 46.23 -24.22
N THR A 242 19.64 47.17 -23.64
CA THR A 242 19.12 48.49 -23.27
C THR A 242 18.92 49.43 -24.45
N GLN A 243 19.63 49.23 -25.57
CA GLN A 243 19.38 49.99 -26.80
C GLN A 243 18.23 49.39 -27.61
N SER A 244 17.09 50.08 -27.69
CA SER A 244 15.91 49.65 -28.45
C SER A 244 16.04 49.78 -29.99
N GLY A 245 17.26 49.70 -30.53
CA GLY A 245 17.58 49.96 -31.93
C GLY A 245 18.59 48.96 -32.53
N LYS A 246 19.31 49.39 -33.59
CA LYS A 246 20.39 48.58 -34.17
C LYS A 246 21.52 48.41 -33.15
N LYS A 247 22.08 47.21 -33.05
CA LYS A 247 23.26 46.94 -32.21
C LYS A 247 24.43 47.76 -32.76
N MET A 248 24.87 48.76 -32.00
CA MET A 248 25.97 49.63 -32.38
C MET A 248 27.09 49.53 -31.35
N CYS A 249 28.33 49.49 -31.85
CA CYS A 249 29.51 49.49 -31.01
C CYS A 249 29.55 50.76 -30.12
N PRO A 250 29.71 50.64 -28.78
CA PRO A 250 29.84 51.79 -27.88
C PRO A 250 30.97 52.75 -28.26
N ILE A 251 32.07 52.22 -28.81
CA ILE A 251 33.26 53.01 -29.16
C ILE A 251 33.08 53.69 -30.53
N CYS A 252 32.88 52.92 -31.59
CA CYS A 252 32.92 53.45 -32.97
C CYS A 252 31.55 53.69 -33.60
N LYS A 253 30.45 53.36 -32.91
CA LYS A 253 29.05 53.45 -33.40
C LYS A 253 28.76 52.70 -34.69
N GLN A 254 29.66 51.83 -35.15
CA GLN A 254 29.41 50.93 -36.27
C GLN A 254 28.37 49.89 -35.87
N VAL A 255 27.47 49.57 -36.80
CA VAL A 255 26.47 48.52 -36.63
C VAL A 255 27.17 47.16 -36.65
N VAL A 256 26.87 46.33 -35.66
CA VAL A 256 27.57 45.07 -35.31
C VAL A 256 26.63 43.88 -35.25
#